data_AF-X0VC11-F1
#
_entry.id   AF-X0VC11-F1
#
_cell.length_a   1.000
_cell.length_b   1.000
_cell.length_c   1.000
_cell.angle_alpha   90.00
_cell.angle_beta   90.00
_cell.angle_gamma   90.00
#
_symmetry.space_group_name_H-M   'P 1'
#
loop_
_entity.id
_entity.type
_entity.pdbx_description
1 polymer ?
#
loop_
_entity_poly.entity_id
_entity_poly.type
_entity_poly.pdbx_seq_one_letter_code
_entity_poly.pdbx_strand_id
1 'polypeptide(L)'
;MFKKSNNEKINRRKRKVNFREVGIFVFLTIISVVIVLGYFWLFAGSFSGELVYGIIPKGFSLKSWRFLWENPFPENPDWPSIWPILFNTLYLGLGVTVIVVSVS
;
A
#
# COMPACT_ATOMS: atom_id res chain seq x y z
N MET A 1 -13.27 8.85 49.00
CA MET A 1 -12.91 7.41 49.07
C MET A 1 -13.52 6.53 47.95
N PHE A 2 -14.55 6.99 47.21
CA PHE A 2 -15.28 6.16 46.22
C PHE A 2 -14.66 6.02 44.80
N LYS A 3 -13.71 6.88 44.41
CA LYS A 3 -13.17 6.89 43.02
C LYS A 3 -12.17 5.76 42.72
N LYS A 4 -11.46 5.26 43.73
CA LYS A 4 -10.44 4.19 43.58
C LYS A 4 -11.07 2.82 43.28
N SER A 5 -12.24 2.53 43.86
CA SER A 5 -12.96 1.27 43.65
C SER A 5 -13.43 1.08 42.20
N ASN A 6 -13.86 2.17 41.54
CA ASN A 6 -14.33 2.11 40.16
C ASN A 6 -13.17 1.87 39.16
N ASN A 7 -12.01 2.51 39.40
CA ASN A 7 -10.82 2.31 38.56
C ASN A 7 -10.28 0.88 38.64
N GLU A 8 -10.39 0.21 39.79
CA GLU A 8 -9.99 -1.20 39.91
C GLU A 8 -10.96 -2.17 39.22
N LYS A 9 -12.27 -1.86 39.17
CA LYS A 9 -13.24 -2.67 38.42
C LYS A 9 -13.05 -2.51 36.91
N ILE A 10 -12.65 -1.34 36.43
CA ILE A 10 -12.36 -1.08 35.00
C ILE A 10 -11.12 -1.88 34.56
N ASN A 11 -10.08 -1.96 35.39
CA ASN A 11 -8.87 -2.75 35.12
C ASN A 11 -9.06 -4.28 35.24
N ARG A 12 -10.18 -4.75 35.80
CA ARG A 12 -10.50 -6.18 35.97
C ARG A 12 -11.28 -6.80 34.80
N ARG A 13 -11.61 -6.04 33.74
CA ARG A 13 -11.80 -6.62 32.40
C ARG A 13 -10.45 -7.09 31.85
N LYS A 14 -9.77 -7.95 32.61
CA LYS A 14 -8.67 -8.77 32.14
C LYS A 14 -9.22 -9.56 30.98
N ARG A 15 -8.92 -9.13 29.74
CA ARG A 15 -9.07 -9.94 28.55
C ARG A 15 -8.44 -11.29 28.92
N LYS A 16 -9.26 -12.33 29.10
CA LYS A 16 -8.74 -13.70 29.01
C LYS A 16 -8.17 -13.77 27.60
N VAL A 17 -6.86 -13.62 27.49
CA VAL A 17 -6.20 -13.63 26.20
C VAL A 17 -6.18 -15.09 25.79
N ASN A 18 -7.11 -15.47 24.91
CA ASN A 18 -7.17 -16.82 24.40
C ASN A 18 -5.89 -17.04 23.59
N PHE A 19 -4.99 -17.90 24.05
CA PHE A 19 -3.72 -18.19 23.37
C PHE A 19 -3.90 -18.61 21.90
N ARG A 20 -5.04 -19.23 21.57
CA ARG A 20 -5.44 -19.51 20.19
C ARG A 20 -5.70 -18.24 19.37
N GLU A 21 -6.44 -17.28 19.92
CA GLU A 21 -6.71 -16.00 19.26
C GLU A 21 -5.41 -15.22 19.08
N VAL A 22 -4.54 -15.17 20.09
CA VAL A 22 -3.22 -14.54 19.99
C VAL A 22 -2.38 -15.20 18.90
N GLY A 23 -2.35 -16.53 18.84
CA GLY A 23 -1.62 -17.26 17.80
C GLY A 23 -2.12 -16.93 16.40
N ILE A 24 -3.44 -16.87 16.20
CA ILE A 24 -4.06 -16.45 14.94
C ILE A 24 -3.66 -15.01 14.59
N PHE A 25 -3.80 -14.07 15.51
CA PHE A 25 -3.43 -12.66 15.27
C PHE A 25 -1.95 -12.49 14.95
N VAL A 26 -1.06 -13.21 15.65
CA VAL A 26 0.38 -13.18 15.39
C VAL A 26 0.68 -13.71 13.99
N PHE A 27 0.07 -14.83 13.60
CA PHE A 27 0.24 -15.39 12.26
C PHE A 27 -0.24 -14.45 11.15
N LEU A 28 -1.45 -13.88 11.30
CA LEU A 28 -1.98 -12.86 10.38
C LEU A 28 -1.08 -11.64 10.30
N THR A 29 -0.55 -11.20 11.45
CA THR A 29 0.35 -10.04 11.51
C THR A 29 1.64 -10.33 10.76
N ILE A 30 2.26 -11.51 10.94
CA ILE A 30 3.48 -11.89 10.25
C ILE A 30 3.26 -11.88 8.72
N ILE A 31 2.19 -12.50 8.23
CA ILE A 31 1.87 -12.52 6.80
C ILE A 31 1.64 -11.09 6.29
N SER A 32 0.86 -10.30 7.02
CA SER A 32 0.60 -8.91 6.65
C SER A 32 1.87 -8.08 6.60
N VAL A 33 2.79 -8.27 7.55
CA VAL A 33 4.07 -7.55 7.60
C VAL A 33 4.91 -7.91 6.37
N VAL A 34 4.98 -9.19 5.97
CA VAL A 34 5.74 -9.59 4.77
C VAL A 34 5.20 -8.89 3.51
N ILE A 35 3.88 -8.84 3.35
CA ILE A 35 3.23 -8.15 2.22
C ILE A 35 3.55 -6.65 2.26
N VAL A 36 3.36 -6.01 3.42
CA VAL A 36 3.60 -4.57 3.60
C VAL A 36 5.07 -4.21 3.35
N LEU A 37 6.02 -5.05 3.77
CA LEU A 37 7.44 -4.85 3.50
C LEU A 37 7.74 -4.86 2.00
N GLY A 38 7.08 -5.74 1.23
CA GLY A 38 7.20 -5.75 -0.24
C GLY A 38 6.69 -4.46 -0.89
N TYR A 39 5.57 -3.92 -0.41
CA TYR A 39 5.08 -2.63 -0.89
C TYR A 39 5.99 -1.46 -0.45
N PHE A 40 6.49 -1.50 0.78
CA PHE A 40 7.41 -0.50 1.29
C PHE A 40 8.71 -0.49 0.48
N TRP A 41 9.19 -1.67 0.08
CA TRP A 41 10.32 -1.86 -0.81
C TRP A 41 10.13 -1.12 -2.15
N LEU A 42 9.00 -1.36 -2.82
CA LEU A 42 8.65 -0.69 -4.08
C LEU A 42 8.49 0.82 -3.91
N PHE A 43 7.82 1.23 -2.83
CA PHE A 43 7.61 2.63 -2.52
C PHE A 43 8.94 3.36 -2.31
N ALA A 44 9.84 2.81 -1.50
CA ALA A 44 11.17 3.36 -1.28
C ALA A 44 11.99 3.40 -2.59
N GLY A 45 11.89 2.36 -3.43
CA GLY A 45 12.51 2.33 -4.76
C GLY A 45 12.00 3.42 -5.70
N SER A 46 10.73 3.82 -5.60
CA SER A 46 10.16 4.92 -6.39
C SER A 46 10.81 6.28 -6.12
N PHE A 47 11.50 6.45 -4.99
CA PHE A 47 12.26 7.66 -4.63
C PHE A 47 13.77 7.51 -4.85
N SER A 48 14.22 6.44 -5.49
CA SER A 48 15.64 6.24 -5.79
C SER A 48 15.98 6.68 -7.21
N GLY A 49 17.11 7.36 -7.37
CA GLY A 49 17.50 7.96 -8.67
C GLY A 49 18.02 6.98 -9.69
N GLU A 50 18.41 5.79 -9.24
CA GLU A 50 18.81 4.68 -10.07
C GLU A 50 18.03 3.46 -9.57
N LEU A 51 17.24 2.85 -10.45
CA LEU A 51 16.75 1.48 -10.28
C LEU A 51 17.97 0.56 -10.38
N VAL A 52 18.81 0.57 -9.33
CA VAL A 52 19.82 -0.45 -9.15
C VAL A 52 19.05 -1.77 -9.11
N TYR A 53 19.47 -2.74 -9.91
CA TYR A 53 19.04 -4.14 -9.86
C TYR A 53 19.42 -4.79 -8.51
N GLY A 54 19.09 -4.17 -7.36
CA GLY A 54 19.57 -4.52 -6.04
C GLY A 54 18.86 -3.79 -4.89
N ILE A 55 19.04 -4.33 -3.68
CA ILE A 55 18.28 -4.01 -2.46
C ILE A 55 18.74 -2.69 -1.80
N ILE A 56 19.45 -1.80 -2.50
CA ILE A 56 19.97 -0.56 -1.88
C ILE A 56 19.92 0.60 -2.89
N PRO A 57 19.01 1.58 -2.67
CA PRO A 57 18.94 2.76 -3.53
C PRO A 57 20.14 3.68 -3.29
N LYS A 58 20.88 4.03 -4.37
CA LYS A 58 21.92 5.07 -4.32
C LYS A 58 21.27 6.45 -4.41
N GLY A 59 20.88 6.98 -3.25
CA GLY A 59 20.44 8.38 -3.09
C GLY A 59 18.94 8.63 -3.32
N PHE A 60 18.45 9.68 -2.66
CA PHE A 60 17.08 10.18 -2.81
C PHE A 60 16.95 10.99 -4.10
N SER A 61 15.97 10.64 -4.94
CA SER A 61 15.69 11.29 -6.21
C SER A 61 14.20 11.30 -6.50
N LEU A 62 13.70 12.47 -6.88
CA LEU A 62 12.33 12.65 -7.37
C LEU A 62 12.26 12.57 -8.90
N LYS A 63 13.36 12.25 -9.59
CA LYS A 63 13.39 12.17 -11.05
C LYS A 63 12.42 11.12 -11.61
N SER A 64 12.20 10.02 -10.88
CA SER A 64 11.24 8.98 -11.26
C SER A 64 9.84 9.56 -11.36
N TRP A 65 9.43 10.48 -10.49
CA TRP A 65 8.09 11.08 -10.48
C TRP A 65 7.79 12.02 -11.65
N ARG A 66 8.81 12.32 -12.46
CA ARG A 66 8.68 13.21 -13.61
C ARG A 66 7.84 12.61 -14.74
N PHE A 67 7.70 11.27 -14.80
CA PHE A 67 6.81 10.59 -15.78
C PHE A 67 5.34 11.04 -15.67
N LEU A 68 4.93 11.56 -14.51
CA LEU A 68 3.57 12.05 -14.32
C LEU A 68 3.27 13.25 -15.21
N TRP A 69 4.28 14.08 -15.52
CA TRP A 69 4.08 15.35 -16.22
C TRP A 69 4.88 15.45 -17.51
N GLU A 70 5.97 14.72 -17.64
CA GLU A 70 6.81 14.65 -18.85
C GLU A 70 6.66 13.31 -19.56
N ASN A 71 6.92 13.31 -20.86
CA ASN A 71 6.98 12.07 -21.64
C ASN A 71 8.12 11.18 -21.09
N PRO A 72 7.82 9.96 -20.60
CA PRO A 72 8.84 9.06 -20.06
C PRO A 72 9.82 8.53 -21.13
N PHE A 73 9.47 8.63 -22.41
CA PHE A 73 10.27 8.18 -23.54
C PHE A 73 10.75 9.37 -24.38
N PRO A 74 11.86 10.02 -24.00
CA PRO A 74 12.38 11.17 -24.74
C PRO A 74 12.80 10.83 -26.18
N GLU A 75 13.03 9.54 -26.50
CA GLU A 75 13.34 9.06 -27.84
C GLU A 75 12.12 9.07 -28.79
N ASN A 76 10.89 9.08 -28.24
CA ASN A 76 9.65 9.10 -29.02
C ASN A 76 8.76 10.27 -28.57
N PRO A 77 8.92 11.46 -29.16
CA PRO A 77 8.21 12.68 -28.73
C PRO A 77 6.68 12.56 -28.78
N ASP A 78 6.17 11.70 -29.65
CA ASP A 78 4.73 11.50 -29.88
C ASP A 78 4.04 10.66 -28.79
N TRP A 79 4.79 10.10 -27.84
CA TRP A 79 4.20 9.34 -26.76
C TRP A 79 3.44 10.27 -25.80
N PRO A 80 2.13 10.02 -25.58
CA PRO A 80 1.36 10.83 -24.65
C PRO A 80 1.86 10.62 -23.22
N SER A 81 1.57 11.59 -22.34
CA SER A 81 1.78 11.42 -20.91
C SER A 81 0.98 10.22 -20.37
N ILE A 82 1.28 9.80 -19.15
CA ILE A 82 0.63 8.61 -18.57
C ILE A 82 -0.88 8.81 -18.30
N TRP A 83 -1.35 10.07 -18.23
CA TRP A 83 -2.72 10.40 -17.86
C TRP A 83 -3.79 9.86 -18.82
N PRO A 84 -3.70 10.08 -20.15
CA PRO A 84 -4.59 9.43 -21.12
C PRO A 84 -4.67 7.90 -20.95
N ILE A 85 -3.53 7.25 -20.72
CA ILE A 85 -3.45 5.79 -20.54
C ILE A 85 -4.16 5.38 -19.25
N LEU A 86 -3.93 6.11 -18.16
CA LEU A 86 -4.60 5.91 -16.88
C LEU A 86 -6.12 6.07 -17.00
N PHE A 87 -6.61 7.12 -17.68
CA PHE A 87 -8.03 7.36 -17.86
C PHE A 87 -8.69 6.31 -18.75
N ASN A 88 -8.04 5.88 -19.83
CA ASN A 88 -8.54 4.80 -20.68
C ASN A 88 -8.69 3.50 -19.89
N THR A 89 -7.68 3.16 -19.09
CA THR A 89 -7.68 1.95 -18.26
C THR A 89 -8.74 2.04 -17.16
N LEU A 90 -8.88 3.21 -16.53
CA LEU A 90 -9.91 3.46 -15.52
C LEU A 90 -11.31 3.35 -16.11
N TYR A 91 -11.55 3.94 -17.28
CA TYR A 91 -12.83 3.88 -17.98
C TYR A 91 -13.19 2.43 -18.33
N LEU A 92 -12.25 1.67 -18.87
CA LEU A 92 -12.45 0.25 -19.16
C LEU A 92 -12.73 -0.56 -17.90
N GLY A 93 -11.94 -0.38 -16.84
CA GLY A 93 -12.13 -1.09 -15.58
C GLY A 93 -13.49 -0.80 -14.94
N LEU A 94 -13.91 0.46 -14.93
CA LEU A 94 -15.24 0.86 -14.45
C LEU A 94 -16.35 0.30 -15.33
N GLY A 95 -16.21 0.39 -16.65
CA GLY A 95 -17.18 -0.13 -17.61
C GLY A 95 -17.39 -1.64 -17.45
N VAL A 96 -16.30 -2.41 -17.38
CA VAL A 96 -16.36 -3.85 -17.13
C VAL A 96 -17.01 -4.15 -15.79
N THR A 97 -16.66 -3.42 -14.72
CA THR A 97 -17.26 -3.59 -13.39
C THR A 97 -18.77 -3.37 -13.44
N VAL A 98 -19.24 -2.28 -14.07
CA VAL A 98 -20.67 -1.97 -14.19
C VAL A 98 -21.41 -3.05 -14.97
N ILE A 99 -20.86 -3.49 -16.12
CA ILE A 99 -21.48 -4.55 -16.93
C ILE A 99 -21.58 -5.85 -16.14
N VAL A 100 -20.49 -6.28 -15.51
CA VAL A 100 -20.44 -7.53 -14.74
C VAL A 100 -21.44 -7.50 -13.59
N VAL A 101 -21.49 -6.42 -12.82
CA VAL A 101 -22.42 -6.26 -11.69
C VAL A 101 -23.88 -6.17 -12.15
N SER A 102 -24.14 -5.61 -13.34
CA SER A 102 -25.51 -5.51 -13.86
C SER A 102 -26.04 -6.82 -14.42
N VAL A 103 -25.14 -7.68 -14.93
CA VAL A 103 -25.48 -8.97 -15.53
C VAL A 103 -25.48 -10.12 -14.50
N SER A 104 -24.63 -10.06 -13.47
CA SER A 104 -24.52 -11.08 -12.41
C SER A 104 -25.64 -10.99 -11.39
#